data_AF-A0A1V9XJD4-F1
#
_entry.id   AF-A0A1V9XJD4-F1
#
_cell.length_a   1.000
_cell.length_b   1.000
_cell.length_c   1.000
_cell.angle_alpha   90.00
_cell.angle_beta   90.00
_cell.angle_gamma   90.00
#
_symmetry.space_group_name_H-M   'P 1'
#
loop_
_entity.id
_entity.type
_entity.pdbx_description
1 polymer ?
#
loop_
_entity_poly.entity_id
_entity_poly.type
_entity_poly.pdbx_seq_one_letter_code
_entity_poly.pdbx_strand_id
1 'polypeptide(L)' 'MPPTSEKTQLRVDQTLLQPPMNSFDVLHTSDGDTVLYTSESVGEGHPDKMCDQISDAILDAHIKQDPNAKVACETITKT' A
#
# COMPACT_ATOMS: atom_id res chain seq x y z
N MET A 1 -22.75 19.29 13.35
CA MET A 1 -21.63 18.36 13.56
C MET A 1 -21.88 17.11 12.75
N PRO A 2 -21.17 16.89 11.63
CA PRO A 2 -21.18 15.60 10.95
C PRO A 2 -20.28 14.60 11.73
N PRO A 3 -20.59 13.29 11.68
CA PRO A 3 -19.90 12.30 12.49
C PRO A 3 -18.50 11.96 11.96
N THR A 4 -17.71 11.47 12.91
CA THR A 4 -16.32 11.01 12.88
C THR A 4 -15.91 10.16 11.67
N SER A 5 -14.93 10.68 10.93
CA SER A 5 -13.80 9.98 10.30
C SER A 5 -13.93 8.47 10.12
N GLU A 6 -14.65 8.05 9.08
CA GLU A 6 -14.42 6.76 8.45
C GLU A 6 -13.23 6.94 7.49
N LYS A 7 -12.04 6.50 7.91
CA LYS A 7 -10.90 6.34 7.01
C LYS A 7 -11.20 5.15 6.10
N THR A 8 -12.09 5.32 5.12
CA THR A 8 -12.17 4.42 3.98
C THR A 8 -10.95 4.76 3.11
N GLN A 9 -9.82 4.14 3.42
CA GLN A 9 -8.73 4.01 2.47
C GLN A 9 -9.35 3.30 1.26
N LEU A 10 -9.75 4.05 0.25
CA LEU A 10 -10.20 3.51 -1.02
C LEU A 10 -9.03 2.70 -1.57
N ARG A 11 -9.05 1.40 -1.30
CA ARG A 11 -8.26 0.40 -1.98
C ARG A 11 -8.81 0.38 -3.40
N VAL A 12 -8.34 1.33 -4.20
CA VAL A 12 -8.52 1.31 -5.66
C VAL A 12 -7.86 0.03 -6.12
N ASP A 13 -8.69 -0.94 -6.47
CA ASP A 13 -8.28 -2.23 -6.98
C ASP A 13 -7.49 -1.98 -8.28
N GLN A 14 -6.18 -2.18 -8.23
CA GLN A 14 -5.25 -2.01 -9.36
C GLN A 14 -5.53 -2.98 -10.52
N THR A 15 -6.55 -3.84 -10.46
CA THR A 15 -6.85 -4.82 -11.51
C THR A 15 -7.65 -4.27 -12.71
N LEU A 16 -8.15 -3.03 -12.69
CA LEU A 16 -8.96 -2.47 -13.81
C LEU A 16 -8.31 -1.33 -14.62
N LEU A 17 -6.98 -1.22 -14.66
CA LEU A 17 -6.29 -0.29 -15.55
C LEU A 17 -5.53 -0.99 -16.69
N GLN A 18 -6.02 -0.76 -17.91
CA GLN A 18 -5.28 -0.96 -19.17
C GLN A 18 -4.73 0.41 -19.68
N PRO A 19 -3.62 0.43 -20.46
CA PRO A 19 -2.75 1.60 -20.76
C PRO A 19 -3.40 2.68 -21.65
N PRO A 20 -2.88 3.95 -21.74
CA PRO A 20 -1.47 4.34 -21.68
C PRO A 20 -1.05 5.24 -20.51
N MET A 21 0.21 5.03 -20.12
CA MET A 21 0.97 5.72 -19.08
C MET A 21 1.13 7.22 -19.40
N ASN A 22 0.47 8.08 -18.64
CA ASN A 22 0.95 9.42 -18.29
C ASN A 22 0.79 9.53 -16.77
N SER A 23 1.83 10.01 -16.09
CA SER A 23 2.04 9.96 -14.62
C SER A 23 1.10 10.87 -13.81
N PHE A 24 -0.16 10.96 -14.21
CA PHE A 24 -1.16 11.80 -13.61
C PHE A 24 -2.54 11.14 -13.72
N ASP A 25 -3.02 10.59 -12.61
CA ASP A 25 -4.32 9.93 -12.57
C ASP A 25 -5.42 10.99 -12.44
N VAL A 26 -6.08 11.28 -13.57
CA VAL A 26 -7.22 12.21 -13.62
C VAL A 26 -8.47 11.46 -13.18
N LEU A 27 -8.84 11.62 -11.90
CA LEU A 27 -10.09 11.07 -11.37
C LEU A 27 -11.25 11.99 -11.78
N HIS A 28 -12.21 11.44 -12.52
CA HIS A 28 -13.44 12.12 -12.87
C HIS A 28 -14.48 11.83 -11.79
N THR A 29 -15.00 12.89 -11.17
CA THR A 29 -16.13 12.78 -10.25
C THR A 29 -17.45 12.74 -11.02
N SER A 30 -18.49 12.13 -10.44
CA SER A 30 -19.82 12.00 -11.05
C SER A 30 -20.49 13.33 -11.41
N ASP A 31 -20.02 14.43 -10.81
CA ASP A 31 -20.55 15.78 -11.00
C ASP A 31 -19.80 16.58 -12.09
N GLY A 32 -18.88 15.94 -12.82
CA GLY A 32 -18.15 16.56 -13.93
C GLY A 32 -16.91 17.36 -13.52
N ASP A 33 -16.57 17.38 -12.23
CA ASP A 33 -15.39 18.05 -11.72
C ASP A 33 -14.15 17.14 -11.84
N THR A 34 -13.05 17.71 -12.34
CA THR A 34 -11.75 17.06 -12.45
C THR A 34 -10.98 17.20 -11.14
N VAL A 35 -10.60 16.06 -10.55
CA VAL A 35 -9.73 16.03 -9.37
C VAL A 35 -8.33 15.55 -9.77
N LEU A 36 -7.34 16.31 -9.33
CA LEU A 36 -5.93 16.01 -9.50
C LEU A 36 -5.46 15.10 -8.36
N TYR A 37 -5.05 13.87 -8.70
CA TYR A 37 -4.52 12.90 -7.73
C TYR A 37 -3.06 12.55 -8.06
N THR A 38 -2.23 12.43 -7.02
CA THR A 38 -0.83 12.03 -7.13
C THR A 38 -0.55 10.88 -6.18
N SER A 39 0.11 9.84 -6.68
CA SER A 39 0.62 8.72 -5.88
C SER A 39 2.12 8.55 -6.13
N GLU A 40 2.85 8.10 -5.11
CA GLU A 40 4.26 7.74 -5.21
C GLU A 40 4.47 6.25 -4.91
N SER A 41 5.59 5.71 -5.37
CA SER A 41 6.05 4.35 -5.06
C SER A 41 7.58 4.32 -5.05
N VAL A 42 8.14 3.35 -4.33
CA VAL A 42 9.59 3.13 -4.23
C VAL A 42 9.92 1.70 -4.67
N GLY A 43 11.12 1.50 -5.24
CA GLY A 43 11.57 0.18 -5.69
C GLY A 43 11.93 -0.76 -4.53
N GLU A 44 12.07 -2.05 -4.84
CA GLU A 44 12.35 -3.11 -3.84
C GLU A 44 13.65 -2.91 -3.06
N GLY A 45 14.64 -2.22 -3.64
CA GLY A 45 15.90 -1.90 -2.98
C GLY A 45 15.84 -0.68 -2.05
N HIS A 46 14.68 -0.03 -1.91
CA HIS A 46 14.52 1.04 -0.93
C HIS A 46 14.70 0.47 0.48
N PRO A 47 15.49 1.08 1.37
CA PRO A 47 15.75 0.56 2.72
C PRO A 47 14.49 0.16 3.48
N ASP A 48 13.44 0.98 3.42
CA ASP A 48 12.15 0.67 4.04
C ASP A 48 11.49 -0.58 3.43
N LYS A 49 11.52 -0.71 2.11
CA LYS A 49 10.99 -1.91 1.42
C LYS A 49 11.80 -3.15 1.69
N MET A 50 13.09 -3.03 1.92
CA MET A 50 13.91 -4.14 2.36
C MET A 50 13.52 -4.57 3.78
N CYS A 51 13.27 -3.62 4.69
CA CYS A 51 12.79 -3.91 6.04
C CYS A 51 11.40 -4.58 6.03
N ASP A 52 10.48 -4.11 5.19
CA ASP A 52 9.17 -4.75 4.97
C ASP A 52 9.35 -6.21 4.54
N GLN A 53 10.15 -6.45 3.49
CA GLN A 53 10.40 -7.79 2.95
C GLN A 53 10.99 -8.75 3.98
N ILE A 54 11.93 -8.28 4.80
CA ILE A 54 12.55 -9.09 5.86
C ILE A 54 11.53 -9.45 6.94
N SER A 55 10.71 -8.47 7.35
CA SER A 55 9.71 -8.66 8.40
C SER A 55 8.60 -9.62 7.94
N ASP A 56 8.15 -9.50 6.69
CA ASP A 56 7.17 -10.40 6.07
C ASP A 56 7.72 -11.82 5.91
N ALA A 57 8.98 -11.98 5.50
CA ALA A 57 9.60 -13.31 5.40
C ALA A 57 9.63 -14.05 6.75
N ILE A 58 9.82 -13.33 7.85
CA ILE A 58 9.76 -13.89 9.21
C ILE A 58 8.32 -14.27 9.56
N LEU A 59 7.34 -13.41 9.27
CA LEU A 59 5.92 -13.71 9.47
C LEU A 59 5.50 -14.97 8.69
N ASP A 60 5.85 -15.06 7.42
CA ASP A 60 5.55 -16.20 6.54
C ASP A 60 6.12 -17.51 7.08
N ALA A 61 7.37 -17.48 7.58
CA ALA A 61 8.00 -18.64 8.16
C ALA A 61 7.27 -19.16 9.42
N HIS A 62 6.69 -18.26 10.22
CA HIS A 62 5.91 -18.62 11.40
C HIS A 62 4.51 -19.11 11.03
N ILE A 63 3.79 -18.40 10.15
CA ILE A 63 2.46 -18.81 9.67
C ILE A 63 2.50 -20.19 9.01
N LYS A 64 3.59 -20.50 8.29
CA LYS A 64 3.78 -21.81 7.66
C LYS A 64 3.85 -22.97 8.67
N GLN A 65 4.35 -22.71 9.88
CA GLN A 65 4.50 -23.72 10.94
C GLN A 65 3.29 -23.76 11.87
N ASP A 66 2.78 -22.59 12.24
CA ASP A 66 1.58 -22.42 13.05
C ASP A 66 0.69 -21.33 12.43
N PRO A 67 -0.46 -21.70 11.83
CA PRO A 67 -1.40 -20.74 11.26
C PRO A 67 -1.98 -19.73 12.27
N ASN A 68 -1.89 -20.00 13.58
CA ASN A 68 -2.33 -19.10 14.64
C ASN A 68 -1.17 -18.31 15.27
N ALA A 69 0.02 -18.36 14.67
CA ALA A 69 1.19 -17.64 15.15
C ALA A 69 0.90 -16.13 15.25
N LYS A 70 1.30 -15.53 16.38
CA LYS A 70 1.23 -14.09 16.61
C LYS A 70 2.63 -13.52 16.50
N VAL A 71 2.89 -12.74 15.46
CA VAL A 71 4.20 -12.15 15.16
C VAL A 71 4.05 -10.63 15.01
N ALA A 72 4.91 -9.88 15.69
CA ALA A 72 5.04 -8.44 15.59
C ALA A 72 6.53 -8.12 15.38
N CYS A 73 7.03 -8.49 14.20
CA CYS A 73 8.44 -8.35 13.85
C CYS A 73 8.68 -6.98 13.22
N GLU A 74 9.62 -6.21 13.78
CA GLU A 74 10.03 -4.89 13.27
C GLU A 74 11.47 -4.96 12.81
N THR A 75 11.77 -4.44 11.63
CA THR A 75 13.14 -4.41 11.08
C THR A 75 13.64 -2.98 10.94
N ILE A 76 14.85 -2.72 11.42
CA ILE A 76 15.57 -1.44 11.26
C ILE A 76 16.85 -1.68 10.47
N THR A 77 17.17 -0.76 9.56
CA THR A 77 18.43 -0.76 8.82
C THR A 77 19.13 0.59 8.92
N LYS A 78 20.46 0.55 8.97
CA LYS A 78 21.35 1.71 8.95
C LYS A 78 22.66 1.31 8.28
N THR A 79 23.45 2.28 7.86
CA THR A 79 24.83 2.07 7.40
C THR A 79 25.79 1.63 8.52
#